data_AF-A0A944W5P0-F1
#
_entry.id   AF-A0A944W5P0-F1
#
_cell.length_a   1.000
_cell.length_b   1.000
_cell.length_c   1.000
_cell.angle_alpha   90.00
_cell.angle_beta   90.00
_cell.angle_gamma   90.00
#
_symmetry.space_group_name_H-M   'P 1'
#
loop_
_entity.id
_entity.type
_entity.pdbx_description
1 polymer ?
#
loop_
_entity_poly.entity_id
_entity_poly.type
_entity_poly.pdbx_seq_one_letter_code
_entity_poly.pdbx_strand_id
1 'polypeptide(L)'
;MSEKHPILYEPTTAITDYIIFILGMIFGWFTIQIPDSQFHQLWGTAFFFVAMGGLLGGTIHGFGPRLTEVQQTIIWRSTLIFIATTGLLLAMSVAIIFVTGKGENALYLTAAVLLIMYYIRMRDQDSFRSAVTFYLPLMGISLFGFLVAFFHYGLTGALSVSIGLLVCLAGSGVQVMKISIHEKFNHNDLFHVIQMFGMFLMYRGGMDMPPF
;
A
#
# COMPACT_ATOMS: atom_id res chain seq x y z
N MET A 1 16.69 39.31 -7.09
CA MET A 1 16.56 38.65 -5.77
C MET A 1 16.57 37.16 -6.06
N SER A 2 17.55 36.42 -5.54
CA SER A 2 17.62 34.96 -5.71
C SER A 2 16.39 34.36 -5.04
N GLU A 3 15.46 33.81 -5.83
CA GLU A 3 14.39 32.99 -5.29
C GLU A 3 15.05 31.82 -4.56
N LYS A 4 15.03 31.87 -3.23
CA LYS A 4 15.45 30.74 -2.41
C LYS A 4 14.53 29.58 -2.79
N HIS A 5 15.02 28.65 -3.59
CA HIS A 5 14.28 27.42 -3.88
C HIS A 5 13.82 26.82 -2.54
N PRO A 6 12.53 26.52 -2.39
CA PRO A 6 12.02 25.96 -1.14
C PRO A 6 12.81 24.69 -0.77
N ILE A 7 12.94 24.44 0.54
CA ILE A 7 13.70 23.30 1.06
C ILE A 7 13.13 21.96 0.53
N LEU A 8 11.81 21.91 0.36
CA LEU A 8 11.05 20.80 -0.21
C LEU A 8 10.41 21.22 -1.54
N TYR A 9 10.43 20.33 -2.53
CA TYR A 9 9.83 20.56 -3.85
C TYR A 9 8.29 20.47 -3.80
N GLU A 10 7.76 19.35 -3.32
CA GLU A 10 6.33 19.17 -3.03
C GLU A 10 6.15 18.97 -1.51
N PRO A 11 6.09 20.04 -0.71
CA PRO A 11 6.10 19.94 0.75
C PRO A 11 4.90 19.16 1.30
N THR A 12 3.69 19.39 0.78
CA THR A 12 2.48 18.71 1.24
C THR A 12 2.54 17.21 0.91
N THR A 13 2.94 16.85 -0.32
CA THR A 13 3.04 15.45 -0.74
C THR A 13 4.07 14.72 0.12
N ALA A 14 5.25 15.33 0.30
CA ALA A 14 6.32 14.75 1.12
C ALA A 14 5.92 14.54 2.58
N ILE A 15 5.22 15.52 3.18
CA ILE A 15 4.73 15.41 4.55
C ILE A 15 3.69 14.29 4.68
N THR A 16 2.73 14.22 3.76
CA THR A 16 1.67 13.19 3.80
C THR A 16 2.25 11.79 3.57
N ASP A 17 3.26 11.64 2.72
CA ASP A 17 4.04 10.42 2.56
C ASP A 17 4.73 9.97 3.87
N TYR A 18 5.37 10.90 4.58
CA TYR A 18 6.00 10.58 5.86
C TYR A 18 4.99 10.26 6.97
N ILE A 19 3.78 10.81 6.91
CA ILE A 19 2.69 10.39 7.79
C ILE A 19 2.27 8.95 7.48
N ILE A 20 2.15 8.58 6.20
CA ILE A 20 1.89 7.18 5.79
C ILE A 20 2.99 6.25 6.32
N PHE A 21 4.26 6.66 6.23
CA PHE A 21 5.37 5.92 6.83
C PHE A 21 5.16 5.67 8.33
N ILE A 22 4.91 6.73 9.11
CA ILE A 22 4.72 6.61 10.55
C ILE A 22 3.53 5.71 10.89
N LEU A 23 2.39 5.93 10.24
CA LEU A 23 1.18 5.13 10.47
C LEU A 23 1.38 3.67 10.09
N GLY A 24 2.01 3.38 8.95
CA GLY A 24 2.30 2.02 8.52
C GLY A 24 3.27 1.31 9.48
N MET A 25 4.30 1.99 9.99
CA MET A 25 5.19 1.43 11.02
C MET A 25 4.41 1.09 12.31
N ILE A 26 3.52 1.99 12.76
CA ILE A 26 2.71 1.78 13.97
C ILE A 26 1.73 0.61 13.77
N PHE A 27 0.97 0.61 12.68
CA PHE A 27 -0.02 -0.43 12.39
C PHE A 27 0.63 -1.79 12.19
N GLY A 28 1.75 -1.83 11.43
CA GLY A 28 2.53 -3.04 11.23
C GLY A 28 3.08 -3.60 12.55
N TRP A 29 3.63 -2.71 13.39
CA TRP A 29 4.15 -3.09 14.70
C TRP A 29 3.09 -3.72 15.59
N PHE A 30 1.91 -3.11 15.74
CA PHE A 30 0.88 -3.69 16.59
C PHE A 30 0.26 -4.96 16.01
N THR A 31 0.11 -5.05 14.69
CA THR A 31 -0.46 -6.23 14.04
C THR A 31 0.45 -7.45 14.18
N ILE A 32 1.77 -7.29 13.99
CA ILE A 32 2.70 -8.43 14.01
C ILE A 32 2.92 -9.03 15.41
N GLN A 33 2.49 -8.33 16.47
CA GLN A 33 2.57 -8.83 17.85
C GLN A 33 1.48 -9.86 18.16
N ILE A 34 0.52 -10.08 17.27
CA ILE A 34 -0.49 -11.12 17.45
C ILE A 34 0.17 -12.48 17.21
N PRO A 35 0.29 -13.33 18.25
CA PRO A 35 1.06 -14.57 18.17
C PRO A 35 0.33 -15.60 17.32
N ASP A 36 1.11 -16.55 16.78
CA ASP A 36 0.61 -17.76 16.11
C ASP A 36 -0.42 -17.50 15.00
N SER A 37 -0.28 -16.37 14.29
CA SER A 37 -1.13 -16.07 13.14
C SER A 37 -0.34 -15.63 11.91
N GLN A 38 -0.43 -16.44 10.87
CA GLN A 38 0.10 -16.12 9.56
C GLN A 38 -0.67 -14.96 8.91
N PHE A 39 -1.98 -14.83 9.17
CA PHE A 39 -2.77 -13.68 8.71
C PHE A 39 -2.12 -12.38 9.19
N HIS A 40 -1.90 -12.27 10.50
CA HIS A 40 -1.38 -11.06 11.12
C HIS A 40 0.09 -10.80 10.76
N GLN A 41 0.88 -11.84 10.52
CA GLN A 41 2.23 -11.70 9.99
C GLN A 41 2.22 -11.09 8.58
N LEU A 42 1.42 -11.63 7.65
CA LEU A 42 1.31 -11.10 6.29
C LEU A 42 0.70 -9.69 6.28
N TRP A 43 -0.36 -9.48 7.07
CA TRP A 43 -1.07 -8.20 7.16
C TRP A 43 -0.21 -7.10 7.79
N GLY A 44 0.46 -7.41 8.91
CA GLY A 44 1.41 -6.51 9.56
C GLY A 44 2.61 -6.19 8.66
N THR A 45 3.11 -7.18 7.92
CA THR A 45 4.18 -6.98 6.93
C THR A 45 3.71 -6.05 5.80
N ALA A 46 2.47 -6.17 5.32
CA ALA A 46 1.92 -5.25 4.33
C ALA A 46 1.97 -3.78 4.80
N PHE A 47 1.68 -3.53 6.09
CA PHE A 47 1.80 -2.20 6.67
C PHE A 47 3.25 -1.67 6.72
N PHE A 48 4.24 -2.53 7.01
CA PHE A 48 5.64 -2.13 6.91
C PHE A 48 6.05 -1.82 5.47
N PHE A 49 5.55 -2.58 4.49
CA PHE A 49 5.88 -2.34 3.08
C PHE A 49 5.27 -1.04 2.57
N VAL A 50 4.01 -0.73 2.88
CA VAL A 50 3.43 0.58 2.52
C VAL A 50 4.12 1.72 3.25
N ALA A 51 4.58 1.50 4.49
CA ALA A 51 5.35 2.49 5.23
C ALA A 51 6.65 2.84 4.48
N MET A 52 7.42 1.83 4.07
CA MET A 52 8.65 2.03 3.30
C MET A 52 8.37 2.68 1.94
N GLY A 53 7.23 2.37 1.31
CA GLY A 53 6.72 3.09 0.14
C GLY A 53 6.55 4.58 0.41
N GLY A 54 5.88 4.95 1.51
CA GLY A 54 5.72 6.35 1.94
C GLY A 54 7.05 7.04 2.26
N LEU A 55 7.99 6.37 2.94
CA LEU A 55 9.31 6.94 3.23
C LEU A 55 10.08 7.33 1.96
N LEU A 56 10.11 6.41 0.98
CA LEU A 56 10.81 6.64 -0.28
C LEU A 56 10.05 7.60 -1.19
N GLY A 57 8.72 7.51 -1.23
CA GLY A 57 7.83 8.46 -1.91
C GLY A 57 8.05 9.88 -1.42
N GLY A 58 8.02 10.09 -0.11
CA GLY A 58 8.22 11.42 0.48
C GLY A 58 9.63 11.97 0.23
N THR A 59 10.62 11.08 0.10
CA THR A 59 11.99 11.47 -0.29
C THR A 59 12.05 11.94 -1.74
N ILE A 60 11.38 11.25 -2.67
CA ILE A 60 11.28 11.68 -4.08
C ILE A 60 10.51 12.99 -4.21
N HIS A 61 9.32 13.10 -3.61
CA HIS A 61 8.48 14.29 -3.71
C HIS A 61 9.11 15.49 -3.00
N GLY A 62 9.82 15.27 -1.88
CA GLY A 62 10.46 16.33 -1.12
C GLY A 62 11.78 16.80 -1.72
N PHE A 63 12.65 15.87 -2.12
CA PHE A 63 14.04 16.16 -2.46
C PHE A 63 14.43 15.79 -3.91
N GLY A 64 13.50 15.26 -4.71
CA GLY A 64 13.72 14.79 -6.08
C GLY A 64 14.63 15.67 -6.93
N PRO A 65 14.34 16.99 -7.07
CA PRO A 65 15.16 17.89 -7.90
C PRO A 65 16.62 18.06 -7.44
N ARG A 66 16.96 17.64 -6.22
CA ARG A 66 18.33 17.70 -5.66
C ARG A 66 19.09 16.38 -5.81
N LEU A 67 18.39 15.31 -6.18
CA LEU A 67 18.95 13.98 -6.38
C LEU A 67 19.46 13.82 -7.81
N THR A 68 20.51 13.03 -7.99
CA THR A 68 20.96 12.64 -9.33
C THR A 68 19.88 11.78 -10.02
N GLU A 69 19.89 11.74 -11.34
CA GLU A 69 18.95 10.93 -12.13
C GLU A 69 18.97 9.45 -11.70
N VAL A 70 20.15 8.90 -11.41
CA VAL A 70 20.34 7.54 -10.91
C VAL A 70 19.69 7.36 -9.54
N GLN A 71 19.88 8.31 -8.62
CA GLN A 71 19.25 8.27 -7.29
C GLN A 71 17.73 8.34 -7.38
N GLN A 72 17.19 9.26 -8.19
CA GLN A 72 15.74 9.37 -8.41
C GLN A 72 15.17 8.07 -8.95
N THR A 73 15.81 7.49 -9.97
CA THR A 73 15.38 6.23 -10.59
C THR A 73 15.38 5.07 -9.58
N ILE A 74 16.46 4.93 -8.80
CA ILE A 74 16.57 3.85 -7.80
C ILE A 74 15.48 4.00 -6.73
N ILE A 75 15.37 5.18 -6.12
CA ILE A 75 14.42 5.40 -5.02
C ILE A 75 12.99 5.24 -5.52
N TRP A 76 12.66 5.80 -6.68
CA TRP A 76 11.32 5.68 -7.28
C TRP A 76 10.96 4.24 -7.58
N ARG A 77 11.86 3.48 -8.22
CA ARG A 77 11.63 2.06 -8.50
C ARG A 77 11.48 1.24 -7.22
N SER A 78 12.27 1.54 -6.19
CA SER A 78 12.10 0.95 -4.87
C SER A 78 10.71 1.26 -4.28
N THR A 79 10.24 2.51 -4.36
CA THR A 79 8.87 2.90 -3.95
C THR A 79 7.82 2.02 -4.64
N LEU A 80 7.93 1.84 -5.95
CA LEU A 80 6.98 1.02 -6.72
C LEU A 80 6.99 -0.45 -6.32
N ILE A 81 8.18 -1.03 -6.04
CA ILE A 81 8.31 -2.41 -5.54
C ILE A 81 7.62 -2.56 -4.18
N PHE A 82 7.78 -1.58 -3.28
CA PHE A 82 7.13 -1.60 -1.97
C PHE A 82 5.60 -1.54 -2.09
N ILE A 83 5.07 -0.69 -2.98
CA ILE A 83 3.63 -0.60 -3.27
C ILE A 83 3.10 -1.92 -3.86
N ALA A 84 3.80 -2.48 -4.84
CA ALA A 84 3.41 -3.75 -5.46
C ALA A 84 3.40 -4.92 -4.46
N THR A 85 4.45 -5.02 -3.64
CA THR A 85 4.54 -6.03 -2.59
C THR A 85 3.46 -5.85 -1.53
N THR A 86 3.09 -4.61 -1.18
CA THR A 86 1.93 -4.34 -0.31
C THR A 86 0.67 -4.98 -0.88
N GLY A 87 0.35 -4.74 -2.16
CA GLY A 87 -0.83 -5.35 -2.80
C GLY A 87 -0.82 -6.88 -2.78
N LEU A 88 0.35 -7.49 -2.99
CA LEU A 88 0.52 -8.95 -2.91
C LEU A 88 0.27 -9.46 -1.49
N LEU A 89 0.88 -8.84 -0.48
CA LEU A 89 0.73 -9.24 0.92
C LEU A 89 -0.72 -9.10 1.38
N LEU A 90 -1.44 -8.04 0.99
CA LEU A 90 -2.87 -7.89 1.28
C LEU A 90 -3.69 -9.04 0.68
N ALA A 91 -3.44 -9.38 -0.58
CA ALA A 91 -4.14 -10.48 -1.25
C ALA A 91 -3.79 -11.85 -0.64
N MET A 92 -2.53 -12.07 -0.28
CA MET A 92 -2.09 -13.29 0.39
C MET A 92 -2.73 -13.43 1.77
N SER A 93 -2.80 -12.34 2.54
CA SER A 93 -3.38 -12.33 3.90
C SER A 93 -4.82 -12.84 3.88
N VAL A 94 -5.65 -12.38 2.93
CA VAL A 94 -7.02 -12.88 2.84
C VAL A 94 -7.09 -14.29 2.25
N ALA A 95 -6.17 -14.65 1.35
CA ALA A 95 -6.19 -15.95 0.69
C ALA A 95 -5.93 -17.11 1.67
N ILE A 96 -5.05 -16.93 2.66
CA ILE A 96 -4.75 -17.97 3.67
C ILE A 96 -5.96 -18.34 4.54
N ILE A 97 -7.01 -17.51 4.59
CA ILE A 97 -8.28 -17.86 5.25
C ILE A 97 -8.95 -19.05 4.52
N PHE A 98 -8.68 -19.22 3.23
CA PHE A 98 -9.35 -20.18 2.36
C PHE A 98 -8.46 -21.35 1.92
N VAL A 99 -7.16 -21.27 2.13
CA VAL A 99 -6.20 -22.28 1.64
C VAL A 99 -5.30 -22.77 2.76
N THR A 100 -4.94 -24.05 2.72
CA THR A 100 -4.02 -24.67 3.69
C THR A 100 -3.03 -25.60 2.99
N GLY A 101 -1.88 -25.84 3.62
CA GLY A 101 -0.89 -26.83 3.17
C GLY A 101 -0.36 -26.57 1.75
N LYS A 102 -0.71 -27.44 0.79
CA LYS A 102 -0.26 -27.27 -0.61
C LYS A 102 -0.78 -25.99 -1.26
N GLY A 103 -1.97 -25.53 -0.89
CA GLY A 103 -2.55 -24.30 -1.42
C GLY A 103 -1.79 -23.05 -0.96
N GLU A 104 -1.32 -23.07 0.29
CA GLU A 104 -0.49 -22.02 0.86
C GLU A 104 0.88 -21.94 0.17
N ASN A 105 1.56 -23.08 -0.04
CA ASN A 105 2.81 -23.11 -0.79
C ASN A 105 2.66 -22.57 -2.22
N ALA A 106 1.55 -22.90 -2.89
CA ALA A 106 1.24 -22.38 -4.22
C ALA A 106 1.04 -20.86 -4.19
N LEU A 107 0.36 -20.33 -3.16
CA LEU A 107 0.17 -18.89 -2.95
C LEU A 107 1.51 -18.14 -2.86
N TYR A 108 2.45 -18.62 -2.04
CA TYR A 108 3.78 -18.01 -1.92
C TYR A 108 4.57 -18.05 -3.24
N LEU A 109 4.51 -19.18 -3.96
CA LEU A 109 5.16 -19.31 -5.26
C LEU A 109 4.55 -18.35 -6.29
N THR A 110 3.22 -18.26 -6.35
CA THR A 110 2.52 -17.33 -7.25
C THR A 110 2.87 -15.88 -6.92
N ALA A 111 2.90 -15.50 -5.64
CA ALA A 111 3.29 -14.15 -5.23
C ALA A 111 4.73 -13.83 -5.64
N ALA A 112 5.68 -14.76 -5.45
CA ALA A 112 7.06 -14.59 -5.88
C ALA A 112 7.18 -14.41 -7.40
N VAL A 113 6.47 -15.23 -8.19
CA VAL A 113 6.44 -15.11 -9.66
C VAL A 113 5.86 -13.77 -10.09
N LEU A 114 4.73 -13.35 -9.51
CA LEU A 114 4.10 -12.06 -9.83
C LEU A 114 5.02 -10.89 -9.50
N LEU A 115 5.74 -10.93 -8.38
CA LEU A 115 6.69 -9.89 -7.99
C LEU A 115 7.88 -9.81 -8.96
N ILE A 116 8.43 -10.96 -9.37
CA ILE A 116 9.50 -11.02 -10.38
C ILE A 116 9.01 -10.45 -11.73
N MET A 117 7.81 -10.84 -12.16
CA MET A 117 7.22 -10.31 -13.39
C MET A 117 7.02 -8.80 -13.32
N TYR A 118 6.56 -8.28 -12.18
CA TYR A 118 6.42 -6.84 -11.96
C TYR A 118 7.76 -6.12 -12.00
N TYR A 119 8.78 -6.67 -11.33
CA TYR A 119 10.14 -6.12 -11.34
C TYR A 119 10.71 -6.03 -12.76
N ILE A 120 10.53 -7.08 -13.57
CA ILE A 120 10.96 -7.09 -14.98
C ILE A 120 10.22 -6.00 -15.77
N ARG A 121 8.89 -5.92 -15.62
CA ARG A 121 8.06 -4.91 -16.31
C ARG A 121 8.47 -3.48 -15.95
N MET A 122 8.82 -3.23 -14.69
CA MET A 122 9.20 -1.90 -14.21
C MET A 122 10.48 -1.36 -14.86
N ARG A 123 11.32 -2.21 -15.46
CA ARG A 123 12.53 -1.75 -16.17
C ARG A 123 12.22 -0.77 -17.29
N ASP A 124 11.09 -0.96 -17.97
CA ASP A 124 10.64 -0.15 -19.10
C ASP A 124 9.36 0.64 -18.79
N GLN A 125 8.63 0.31 -17.71
CA GLN A 125 7.36 0.92 -17.33
C GLN A 125 7.29 1.24 -15.82
N ASP A 126 8.03 2.24 -15.38
CA ASP A 126 8.04 2.74 -13.99
C ASP A 126 7.08 3.92 -13.76
N SER A 127 6.06 4.09 -14.61
CA SER A 127 4.98 5.03 -14.30
C SER A 127 4.14 4.55 -13.12
N PHE A 128 3.61 5.47 -12.31
CA PHE A 128 2.67 5.13 -11.24
C PHE A 128 1.46 4.34 -11.78
N ARG A 129 0.98 4.67 -12.99
CA ARG A 129 -0.10 3.94 -13.66
C ARG A 129 0.22 2.46 -13.85
N SER A 130 1.48 2.11 -14.15
CA SER A 130 1.95 0.73 -14.23
C SER A 130 1.76 0.00 -12.90
N ALA A 131 2.11 0.64 -11.78
CA ALA A 131 1.87 0.11 -10.43
C ALA A 131 0.37 -0.09 -10.16
N VAL A 132 -0.47 0.89 -10.50
CA VAL A 132 -1.94 0.76 -10.36
C VAL A 132 -2.46 -0.44 -11.11
N THR A 133 -2.04 -0.66 -12.36
CA THR A 133 -2.50 -1.83 -13.13
C THR A 133 -2.09 -3.17 -12.53
N PHE A 134 -1.02 -3.19 -11.73
CA PHE A 134 -0.56 -4.38 -11.05
C PHE A 134 -1.30 -4.63 -9.72
N TYR A 135 -1.40 -3.62 -8.85
CA TYR A 135 -2.00 -3.83 -7.53
C TYR A 135 -3.53 -3.82 -7.55
N LEU A 136 -4.17 -3.17 -8.53
CA LEU A 136 -5.63 -3.01 -8.56
C LEU A 136 -6.37 -4.38 -8.62
N PRO A 137 -5.97 -5.35 -9.46
CA PRO A 137 -6.53 -6.70 -9.40
C PRO A 137 -6.35 -7.38 -8.04
N LEU A 138 -5.18 -7.20 -7.41
CA LEU A 138 -4.88 -7.77 -6.09
C LEU A 138 -5.76 -7.17 -4.99
N MET A 139 -6.01 -5.86 -5.05
CA MET A 139 -6.98 -5.20 -4.16
C MET A 139 -8.41 -5.67 -4.41
N GLY A 140 -8.79 -5.93 -5.67
CA GLY A 140 -10.10 -6.49 -6.02
C GLY A 140 -10.30 -7.90 -5.47
N ILE A 141 -9.29 -8.77 -5.60
CA ILE A 141 -9.28 -10.10 -4.99
C ILE A 141 -9.36 -9.98 -3.46
N SER A 142 -8.58 -9.06 -2.87
CA SER A 142 -8.58 -8.81 -1.42
C SER A 142 -9.97 -8.42 -0.94
N LEU A 143 -10.59 -7.43 -1.60
CA LEU A 143 -11.93 -6.94 -1.27
C LEU A 143 -12.96 -8.06 -1.36
N PHE A 144 -12.95 -8.82 -2.46
CA PHE A 144 -13.86 -9.95 -2.64
C PHE A 144 -13.66 -11.01 -1.55
N GLY A 145 -12.42 -11.39 -1.26
CA GLY A 145 -12.08 -12.35 -0.21
C GLY A 145 -12.59 -11.91 1.16
N PHE A 146 -12.39 -10.65 1.54
CA PHE A 146 -12.86 -10.15 2.84
C PHE A 146 -14.38 -10.02 2.91
N LEU A 147 -15.05 -9.69 1.80
CA LEU A 147 -16.51 -9.72 1.74
C LEU A 147 -17.04 -11.15 1.93
N VAL A 148 -16.43 -12.14 1.28
CA VAL A 148 -16.77 -13.56 1.50
C VAL A 148 -16.51 -13.97 2.95
N ALA A 149 -15.37 -13.57 3.52
CA ALA A 149 -15.02 -13.83 4.91
C ALA A 149 -16.06 -13.24 5.89
N PHE A 150 -16.55 -12.03 5.62
CA PHE A 150 -17.61 -11.41 6.41
C PHE A 150 -18.96 -12.14 6.25
N PHE A 151 -19.45 -12.28 5.01
CA PHE A 151 -20.80 -12.80 4.77
C PHE A 151 -20.94 -14.30 5.02
N HIS A 152 -19.89 -15.09 4.81
CA HIS A 152 -19.96 -16.54 4.90
C HIS A 152 -19.41 -17.09 6.22
N TYR A 153 -18.38 -16.44 6.79
CA TYR A 153 -17.73 -16.90 8.02
C TYR A 153 -18.04 -15.99 9.23
N GLY A 154 -18.78 -14.90 9.04
CA GLY A 154 -19.19 -14.00 10.13
C GLY A 154 -18.04 -13.20 10.73
N LEU A 155 -16.91 -13.07 10.04
CA LEU A 155 -15.73 -12.34 10.54
C LEU A 155 -15.98 -10.83 10.47
N THR A 156 -16.39 -10.24 11.58
CA THR A 156 -16.75 -8.81 11.64
C THR A 156 -15.59 -7.88 11.30
N GLY A 157 -14.36 -8.24 11.66
CA GLY A 157 -13.14 -7.51 11.28
C GLY A 157 -12.99 -7.34 9.77
N ALA A 158 -13.40 -8.37 9.00
CA ALA A 158 -13.32 -8.36 7.55
C ALA A 158 -14.18 -7.27 6.91
N LEU A 159 -15.32 -6.89 7.50
CA LEU A 159 -16.14 -5.78 7.01
C LEU A 159 -15.39 -4.44 7.11
N SER A 160 -14.72 -4.18 8.24
CA SER A 160 -13.92 -2.96 8.41
C SER A 160 -12.77 -2.93 7.41
N VAL A 161 -12.12 -4.08 7.16
CA VAL A 161 -11.10 -4.21 6.12
C VAL A 161 -11.67 -3.92 4.73
N SER A 162 -12.82 -4.49 4.37
CA SER A 162 -13.48 -4.25 3.08
C SER A 162 -13.82 -2.77 2.87
N ILE A 163 -14.34 -2.09 3.90
CA ILE A 163 -14.64 -0.65 3.82
C ILE A 163 -13.33 0.13 3.63
N GLY A 164 -12.28 -0.19 4.40
CA GLY A 164 -10.98 0.46 4.24
C GLY A 164 -10.36 0.26 2.85
N LEU A 165 -10.48 -0.94 2.27
CA LEU A 165 -10.06 -1.22 0.89
C LEU A 165 -10.86 -0.40 -0.13
N LEU A 166 -12.18 -0.28 0.04
CA LEU A 166 -13.02 0.57 -0.81
C LEU A 166 -12.60 2.06 -0.74
N VAL A 167 -12.29 2.55 0.46
CA VAL A 167 -11.76 3.91 0.67
C VAL A 167 -10.44 4.07 -0.08
N CYS A 168 -9.49 3.14 0.05
CA CYS A 168 -8.22 3.18 -0.67
C CYS A 168 -8.41 3.13 -2.20
N LEU A 169 -9.33 2.30 -2.71
CA LEU A 169 -9.67 2.24 -4.13
C LEU A 169 -10.24 3.56 -4.65
N ALA A 170 -11.10 4.22 -3.88
CA ALA A 170 -11.60 5.56 -4.19
C ALA A 170 -10.45 6.59 -4.24
N GLY A 171 -9.50 6.49 -3.30
CA GLY A 171 -8.27 7.26 -3.32
C GLY A 171 -7.45 7.06 -4.59
N SER A 172 -7.21 5.81 -5.01
CA SER A 172 -6.52 5.52 -6.28
C SER A 172 -7.25 6.14 -7.49
N GLY A 173 -8.59 6.18 -7.44
CA GLY A 173 -9.41 6.87 -8.43
C GLY A 173 -9.12 8.38 -8.47
N VAL A 174 -9.12 9.05 -7.32
CA VAL A 174 -8.76 10.48 -7.18
C VAL A 174 -7.38 10.75 -7.78
N GLN A 175 -6.40 9.91 -7.46
CA GLN A 175 -5.02 10.02 -7.92
C GLN A 175 -4.91 9.91 -9.44
N VAL A 176 -5.53 8.88 -10.03
CA VAL A 176 -5.49 8.64 -11.48
C VAL A 176 -6.23 9.75 -12.26
N MET A 177 -7.35 10.22 -11.72
CA MET A 177 -8.13 11.32 -12.31
C MET A 177 -7.51 12.71 -12.06
N LYS A 178 -6.44 12.78 -11.25
CA LYS A 178 -5.75 14.03 -10.86
C LYS A 178 -6.67 15.07 -10.22
N ILE A 179 -7.67 14.62 -9.45
CA ILE A 179 -8.62 15.52 -8.76
C ILE A 179 -7.86 16.25 -7.64
N SER A 180 -7.79 17.58 -7.72
CA SER A 180 -7.09 18.44 -6.75
C SER A 180 -8.08 19.42 -6.12
N ILE A 181 -7.96 19.67 -4.81
CA ILE A 181 -8.86 20.60 -4.08
C ILE A 181 -8.27 22.01 -4.05
N HIS A 182 -6.94 22.13 -4.03
CA HIS A 182 -6.25 23.41 -3.97
C HIS A 182 -4.84 23.32 -4.60
N GLU A 183 -4.24 24.44 -4.99
CA GLU A 183 -2.89 24.47 -5.62
C GLU A 183 -1.79 23.88 -4.71
N LYS A 184 -1.93 24.06 -3.39
CA LYS A 184 -1.04 23.52 -2.36
C LYS A 184 -1.53 22.19 -1.74
N PHE A 185 -2.66 21.68 -2.23
CA PHE A 185 -3.27 20.43 -1.81
C PHE A 185 -3.81 19.70 -3.05
N ASN A 186 -2.89 19.05 -3.74
CA ASN A 186 -3.09 18.44 -5.05
C ASN A 186 -3.69 17.02 -4.91
N HIS A 187 -3.77 16.32 -6.05
CA HIS A 187 -4.29 14.96 -6.13
C HIS A 187 -3.50 13.93 -5.31
N ASN A 188 -2.17 14.04 -5.23
CA ASN A 188 -1.34 13.19 -4.37
C ASN A 188 -1.72 13.39 -2.90
N ASP A 189 -1.84 14.65 -2.48
CA ASP A 189 -2.17 15.00 -1.09
C ASP A 189 -3.55 14.44 -0.69
N LEU A 190 -4.55 14.65 -1.56
CA LEU A 190 -5.90 14.13 -1.34
C LEU A 190 -5.91 12.60 -1.33
N PHE A 191 -5.19 11.97 -2.26
CA PHE A 191 -5.02 10.53 -2.30
C PHE A 191 -4.43 10.00 -1.00
N HIS A 192 -3.34 10.60 -0.50
CA HIS A 192 -2.69 10.18 0.73
C HIS A 192 -3.61 10.30 1.94
N VAL A 193 -4.37 11.40 2.06
CA VAL A 193 -5.33 11.57 3.17
C VAL A 193 -6.43 10.51 3.13
N ILE A 194 -6.99 10.22 1.94
CA ILE A 194 -7.98 9.16 1.77
C ILE A 194 -7.36 7.80 2.13
N GLN A 195 -6.13 7.54 1.66
CA GLN A 195 -5.40 6.32 1.95
C GLN A 195 -5.15 6.15 3.46
N MET A 196 -4.76 7.20 4.19
CA MET A 196 -4.55 7.14 5.64
C MET A 196 -5.83 6.70 6.37
N PHE A 197 -6.99 7.22 5.96
CA PHE A 197 -8.27 6.82 6.53
C PHE A 197 -8.59 5.35 6.22
N GLY A 198 -8.37 4.93 4.97
CA GLY A 198 -8.53 3.52 4.58
C GLY A 198 -7.59 2.59 5.35
N MET A 199 -6.32 2.97 5.52
CA MET A 199 -5.33 2.24 6.31
C MET A 199 -5.77 2.08 7.77
N PHE A 200 -6.32 3.13 8.39
CA PHE A 200 -6.83 3.05 9.75
C PHE A 200 -7.99 2.03 9.90
N LEU A 201 -8.94 2.03 8.96
CA LEU A 201 -10.04 1.07 8.93
C LEU A 201 -9.55 -0.36 8.70
N MET A 202 -8.57 -0.54 7.81
CA MET A 202 -7.92 -1.81 7.53
C MET A 202 -7.12 -2.33 8.73
N TYR A 203 -6.43 -1.44 9.46
CA TYR A 203 -5.70 -1.79 10.67
C TYR A 203 -6.66 -2.26 11.75
N ARG A 204 -7.69 -1.46 12.07
CA ARG A 204 -8.70 -1.83 13.06
C ARG A 204 -9.38 -3.16 12.71
N GLY A 205 -9.82 -3.30 11.47
CA GLY A 205 -10.46 -4.53 11.01
C GLY A 205 -9.52 -5.74 11.08
N GLY A 206 -8.24 -5.56 10.72
CA GLY A 206 -7.23 -6.60 10.84
C GLY A 206 -6.97 -7.04 12.28
N MET A 207 -6.93 -6.11 13.24
CA MET A 207 -6.81 -6.44 14.67
C MET A 207 -8.01 -7.20 15.23
N ASP A 208 -9.19 -7.03 14.63
CA ASP A 208 -10.43 -7.71 15.00
C ASP A 208 -10.57 -9.09 14.30
N MET A 209 -9.61 -9.48 13.45
CA MET A 209 -9.61 -10.81 12.83
C MET A 209 -9.09 -11.86 13.83
N PRO A 210 -9.67 -13.07 13.84
CA PRO A 210 -9.10 -14.15 14.64
C PRO A 210 -7.74 -14.60 14.05
N PRO A 211 -6.89 -15.24 14.86
CA PRO A 211 -5.69 -15.90 14.36
C PRO A 211 -6.01 -16.96 13.31
N PHE A 212 -5.43 -16.81 12.11
CA PHE A 212 -5.32 -17.84 11.07
C PHE A 212 -3.85 -18.15 10.82
#